data_AF-A0A285X1H5-F1
#
_entry.id   AF-A0A285X1H5-F1
#
_cell.length_a   1.000
_cell.length_b   1.000
_cell.length_c   1.000
_cell.angle_alpha   90.00
_cell.angle_beta   90.00
_cell.angle_gamma   90.00
#
_symmetry.space_group_name_H-M   'P 1'
#
loop_
_entity.id
_entity.type
_entity.pdbx_description
1 polymer ?
#
loop_
_entity_poly.entity_id
_entity_poly.type
_entity_poly.pdbx_seq_one_letter_code
_entity_poly.pdbx_strand_id
1 'polypeptide(L)'
;MKVNFIVVGGQKCGTTAVHKFMKHHPQVKTSNPKETDFFNYRHVYEKGFNYYHSHFGKDNSLKRSIKDWYRNVKFMESSPTYLTDEDITETAKRIYTYNPKIKLICLVRNPTDRAFSAWNMYRKRYFEKGDEWWFEWMKNKTGRKPLAISRTKKEYQDFNLYVENELAVINKNQKIACDIIKMGEYYKGIKIFQRFFGDNFLVIKNEDLKKNTSEKLIEIAEFFKIQSFDWERFHNVEIFKGNYIETMPVETEKMLNSLYSNANEELFKLTGISY
;
A
#
# COMPACT_ATOMS: atom_id res chain seq x y z
N MET A 1 3.43 7.21 23.16
CA MET A 1 2.84 6.17 22.29
C MET A 1 3.88 5.75 21.26
N LYS A 2 3.91 4.47 20.85
CA LYS A 2 4.70 4.01 19.70
C LYS A 2 3.84 3.13 18.81
N VAL A 3 3.96 3.30 17.49
CA VAL A 3 3.25 2.47 16.51
C VAL A 3 3.99 1.13 16.37
N ASN A 4 3.23 0.05 16.39
CA ASN A 4 3.74 -1.32 16.46
C ASN A 4 3.84 -1.95 15.08
N PHE A 5 2.90 -1.61 14.20
CA PHE A 5 2.73 -2.26 12.90
C PHE A 5 2.52 -1.22 11.79
N ILE A 6 3.10 -1.45 10.62
CA ILE A 6 2.77 -0.68 9.42
C ILE A 6 2.56 -1.62 8.25
N VAL A 7 1.44 -1.47 7.56
CA VAL A 7 1.23 -2.02 6.22
C VAL A 7 1.84 -1.04 5.22
N VAL A 8 3.06 -1.32 4.74
CA VAL A 8 3.87 -0.39 3.93
C VAL A 8 3.55 -0.45 2.44
N GLY A 9 2.82 -1.48 1.98
CA GLY A 9 2.55 -1.68 0.55
C GLY A 9 1.83 -2.97 0.27
N GLY A 10 1.59 -3.31 -1.00
CA GLY A 10 1.68 -2.46 -2.20
C GLY A 10 0.34 -1.82 -2.55
N GLN A 11 0.37 -0.70 -3.26
CA GLN A 11 -0.86 -0.06 -3.74
C GLN A 11 -1.62 -1.00 -4.66
N LYS A 12 -2.92 -1.23 -4.35
CA LYS A 12 -3.82 -2.17 -5.05
C LYS A 12 -3.54 -3.66 -4.81
N CYS A 13 -2.80 -3.98 -3.76
CA CYS A 13 -2.50 -5.37 -3.34
C CYS A 13 -3.30 -5.83 -2.11
N GLY A 14 -4.47 -5.25 -1.82
CA GLY A 14 -5.32 -5.72 -0.69
C GLY A 14 -5.02 -5.09 0.68
N THR A 15 -4.17 -4.07 0.77
CA THR A 15 -3.85 -3.37 2.04
C THR A 15 -5.06 -2.83 2.80
N THR A 16 -6.10 -2.39 2.09
CA THR A 16 -7.35 -1.95 2.71
C THR A 16 -8.12 -3.10 3.37
N ALA A 17 -8.04 -4.32 2.82
CA ALA A 17 -8.65 -5.49 3.41
C ALA A 17 -7.98 -5.82 4.75
N VAL A 18 -6.64 -5.90 4.77
CA VAL A 18 -5.88 -6.12 6.02
C VAL A 18 -6.18 -5.04 7.05
N HIS A 19 -6.18 -3.77 6.65
CA HIS A 19 -6.53 -2.67 7.57
C HIS A 19 -7.93 -2.85 8.19
N LYS A 20 -8.93 -3.23 7.37
CA LYS A 20 -10.30 -3.47 7.84
C LYS A 20 -10.38 -4.69 8.75
N PHE A 21 -9.77 -5.81 8.42
CA PHE A 21 -9.78 -7.01 9.26
C PHE A 21 -9.13 -6.74 10.62
N MET A 22 -7.93 -6.16 10.62
CA MET A 22 -7.19 -5.83 11.83
C MET A 22 -7.90 -4.79 12.71
N LYS A 23 -8.66 -3.85 12.12
CA LYS A 23 -9.49 -2.91 12.88
C LYS A 23 -10.55 -3.60 13.75
N HIS A 24 -10.95 -4.83 13.41
CA HIS A 24 -11.89 -5.58 14.25
C HIS A 24 -11.22 -6.36 15.39
N HIS A 25 -9.89 -6.43 15.40
CA HIS A 25 -9.16 -7.15 16.44
C HIS A 25 -9.15 -6.33 17.75
N PRO A 26 -9.47 -6.94 18.90
CA PRO A 26 -9.56 -6.23 20.19
C PRO A 26 -8.27 -5.49 20.54
N GLN A 27 -7.11 -6.10 20.31
CA GLN A 27 -5.83 -5.48 20.65
C GLN A 27 -5.28 -4.49 19.61
N VAL A 28 -5.97 -4.21 18.50
CA VAL A 28 -5.42 -3.38 17.42
C VAL A 28 -6.22 -2.11 17.26
N LYS A 29 -5.53 -0.97 17.36
CA LYS A 29 -6.06 0.35 17.02
C LYS A 29 -5.41 0.84 15.73
N THR A 30 -6.21 1.05 14.70
CA THR A 30 -5.71 1.54 13.41
C THR A 30 -5.71 3.06 13.31
N SER A 31 -4.86 3.61 12.45
CA SER A 31 -4.89 5.03 12.07
C SER A 31 -6.22 5.41 11.39
N ASN A 32 -6.64 6.65 11.63
CA ASN A 32 -7.73 7.33 10.94
C ASN A 32 -7.25 8.76 10.53
N PRO A 33 -7.11 9.05 9.22
CA PRO A 33 -7.44 8.19 8.09
C PRO A 33 -6.50 6.98 7.97
N LYS A 34 -6.89 6.00 7.15
CA LYS A 34 -6.11 4.77 6.89
C LYS A 34 -4.65 5.09 6.56
N GLU A 35 -4.46 5.92 5.53
CA GLU A 35 -3.17 6.29 4.95
C GLU A 35 -2.72 7.62 5.55
N THR A 36 -1.76 7.57 6.49
CA THR A 36 -1.24 8.81 7.10
C THR A 36 -0.19 9.47 6.21
N ASP A 37 0.53 8.68 5.40
CA ASP A 37 1.65 9.11 4.56
C ASP A 37 2.67 9.99 5.31
N PHE A 38 2.88 9.69 6.59
CA PHE A 38 3.73 10.46 7.49
C PHE A 38 5.21 10.32 7.15
N PHE A 39 5.67 9.13 6.81
CA PHE A 39 7.11 8.86 6.67
C PHE A 39 7.68 9.22 5.30
N ASN A 40 6.87 9.26 4.25
CA ASN A 40 7.37 9.41 2.89
C ASN A 40 7.43 10.87 2.42
N TYR A 41 6.48 11.71 2.83
CA TYR A 41 6.50 13.13 2.48
C TYR A 41 7.17 13.99 3.54
N ARG A 42 8.28 14.65 3.19
CA ARG A 42 9.02 15.55 4.10
C ARG A 42 8.13 16.60 4.76
N HIS A 43 7.27 17.25 3.98
CA HIS A 43 6.31 18.26 4.47
C HIS A 43 5.36 17.71 5.55
N VAL A 44 5.01 16.42 5.49
CA VAL A 44 4.17 15.76 6.50
C VAL A 44 5.00 15.30 7.69
N TYR A 45 6.19 14.73 7.44
CA TYR A 45 7.11 14.26 8.46
C TYR A 45 7.57 15.37 9.42
N GLU A 46 7.84 16.57 8.88
CA GLU A 46 8.27 17.75 9.65
C GLU A 46 7.21 18.29 10.62
N LYS A 47 5.93 17.86 10.50
CA LYS A 47 4.90 18.15 11.51
C LYS A 47 5.13 17.41 12.84
N GLY A 48 6.06 16.45 12.86
CA GLY A 48 6.52 15.76 14.06
C GLY A 48 5.60 14.64 14.55
N PHE A 49 6.08 13.87 15.53
CA PHE A 49 5.38 12.68 16.00
C PHE A 49 4.06 12.97 16.72
N ASN A 50 3.88 14.16 17.31
CA ASN A 50 2.59 14.55 17.88
C ASN A 50 1.49 14.62 16.80
N TYR A 51 1.83 15.18 15.64
CA TYR A 51 0.94 15.15 14.48
C TYR A 51 0.68 13.72 14.02
N TYR A 52 1.72 12.90 13.87
CA TYR A 52 1.57 11.48 13.51
C TYR A 52 0.63 10.72 14.47
N HIS A 53 0.85 10.88 15.78
CA HIS A 53 0.12 10.20 16.84
C HIS A 53 -1.34 10.63 16.93
N SER A 54 -1.67 11.85 16.49
CA SER A 54 -3.05 12.36 16.48
C SER A 54 -4.00 11.51 15.62
N HIS A 55 -3.48 10.85 14.57
CA HIS A 55 -4.26 9.97 13.69
C HIS A 55 -4.75 8.67 14.36
N PHE A 56 -4.25 8.33 15.53
CA PHE A 56 -4.70 7.14 16.26
C PHE A 56 -5.80 7.47 17.29
N GLY A 57 -6.27 8.72 17.32
CA GLY A 57 -7.38 9.22 18.14
C GLY A 57 -7.13 9.27 19.64
N LYS A 58 -7.73 10.25 20.34
CA LYS A 58 -8.02 10.14 21.78
C LYS A 58 -9.27 9.27 21.91
N ASP A 59 -9.23 8.21 22.70
CA ASP A 59 -10.30 7.22 22.71
C ASP A 59 -11.57 7.70 23.45
N ASN A 60 -12.45 8.43 22.75
CA ASN A 60 -13.74 8.83 23.32
C ASN A 60 -14.85 7.80 23.07
N SER A 61 -14.59 6.79 22.23
CA SER A 61 -15.48 5.65 21.99
C SER A 61 -15.41 4.58 23.10
N LEU A 62 -14.40 4.64 23.96
CA LEU A 62 -14.26 3.72 25.08
C LEU A 62 -14.93 4.26 26.35
N LYS A 63 -16.26 4.42 26.31
CA LYS A 63 -17.07 4.19 27.52
C LYS A 63 -17.09 2.68 27.80
N ARG A 64 -15.97 2.10 28.21
CA ARG A 64 -15.92 0.69 28.63
C ARG A 64 -14.94 0.55 29.79
N SER A 65 -15.54 0.44 30.97
CA SER A 65 -14.92 -0.17 32.14
C SER A 65 -14.22 -1.47 31.73
N ILE A 66 -12.90 -1.52 31.88
CA ILE A 66 -12.09 -2.66 32.34
C ILE A 66 -10.64 -2.18 32.21
N LYS A 67 -10.05 -1.89 33.37
CA LYS A 67 -8.71 -1.34 33.56
C LYS A 67 -7.60 -2.27 33.05
N ASP A 68 -7.93 -3.51 32.69
CA ASP A 68 -6.98 -4.56 32.29
C ASP A 68 -6.76 -4.68 30.79
N TRP A 69 -7.70 -4.21 29.96
CA TRP A 69 -7.60 -4.33 28.49
C TRP A 69 -6.58 -3.37 27.87
N TYR A 70 -6.34 -2.23 28.55
CA TYR A 70 -5.45 -1.17 28.07
C TYR A 70 -3.96 -1.50 28.12
N ARG A 71 -3.52 -2.57 28.81
CA ARG A 71 -2.09 -2.87 28.94
C ARG A 71 -1.43 -3.36 27.65
N ASN A 72 -2.19 -3.78 26.62
CA ASN A 72 -1.64 -4.44 25.43
C ASN A 72 -2.10 -3.91 24.06
N VAL A 73 -2.76 -2.74 23.99
CA VAL A 73 -3.17 -2.16 22.69
C VAL A 73 -1.95 -1.94 21.78
N LYS A 74 -2.07 -2.38 20.53
CA LYS A 74 -1.11 -2.19 19.46
C LYS A 74 -1.65 -1.22 18.43
N PHE A 75 -0.81 -0.29 17.99
CA PHE A 75 -1.19 0.69 16.98
C PHE A 75 -0.70 0.24 15.61
N MET A 76 -1.57 0.35 14.60
CA MET A 76 -1.27 -0.01 13.22
C MET A 76 -1.60 1.09 12.23
N GLU A 77 -0.64 1.43 11.38
CA GLU A 77 -0.85 2.28 10.22
C GLU A 77 -0.98 1.45 8.93
N SER A 78 -1.62 1.98 7.89
CA SER A 78 -1.53 1.39 6.55
C SER A 78 -1.36 2.46 5.47
N SER A 79 -0.13 2.62 4.97
CA SER A 79 0.23 3.60 3.92
C SER A 79 0.94 2.87 2.77
N PRO A 80 0.18 2.35 1.77
CA PRO A 80 0.70 1.43 0.76
C PRO A 80 1.75 2.04 -0.20
N THR A 81 1.86 3.36 -0.21
CA THR A 81 2.82 4.11 -1.03
C THR A 81 4.23 4.03 -0.48
N TYR A 82 4.44 3.65 0.79
CA TYR A 82 5.79 3.56 1.36
C TYR A 82 6.70 2.57 0.60
N LEU A 83 6.14 1.47 0.09
CA LEU A 83 6.88 0.47 -0.68
C LEU A 83 7.37 0.99 -2.03
N THR A 84 6.70 1.99 -2.60
CA THR A 84 6.94 2.49 -3.96
C THR A 84 7.14 4.01 -3.95
N ASP A 85 7.60 4.57 -2.84
CA ASP A 85 7.87 5.99 -2.72
C ASP A 85 9.01 6.41 -3.66
N GLU A 86 9.11 7.70 -3.98
CA GLU A 86 10.23 8.20 -4.76
C GLU A 86 11.57 8.05 -4.01
N ASP A 87 11.57 8.27 -2.69
CA ASP A 87 12.72 8.06 -1.81
C ASP A 87 12.39 6.99 -0.76
N ILE A 88 12.29 5.75 -1.24
CA ILE A 88 12.03 4.56 -0.41
C ILE A 88 13.08 4.41 0.71
N THR A 89 14.34 4.73 0.41
CA THR A 89 15.43 4.61 1.38
C THR A 89 15.22 5.58 2.54
N GLU A 90 14.89 6.84 2.25
CA GLU A 90 14.58 7.83 3.28
C GLU A 90 13.31 7.48 4.06
N THR A 91 12.27 6.97 3.37
CA THR A 91 11.06 6.45 4.03
C THR A 91 11.40 5.35 5.03
N ALA A 92 12.18 4.34 4.62
CA ALA A 92 12.61 3.24 5.48
C ALA A 92 13.49 3.73 6.65
N LYS A 93 14.42 4.65 6.40
CA LYS A 93 15.25 5.29 7.44
C LYS A 93 14.40 5.98 8.51
N ARG A 94 13.42 6.80 8.11
CA ARG A 94 12.55 7.52 9.05
C ARG A 94 11.71 6.57 9.90
N ILE A 95 11.19 5.50 9.30
CA ILE A 95 10.46 4.45 10.04
C ILE A 95 11.41 3.77 11.04
N TYR A 96 12.62 3.43 10.62
CA TYR A 96 13.62 2.76 11.46
C TYR A 96 14.06 3.65 12.65
N THR A 97 14.33 4.93 12.39
CA THR A 97 14.66 5.93 13.42
C THR A 97 13.53 6.08 14.44
N TYR A 98 12.27 6.09 13.98
CA TYR A 98 11.11 6.18 14.86
C TYR A 98 10.94 4.94 15.75
N ASN A 99 11.01 3.75 15.15
CA ASN A 99 10.88 2.49 15.87
C ASN A 99 11.61 1.34 15.14
N PRO A 100 12.84 0.97 15.54
CA PRO A 100 13.58 -0.11 14.88
C PRO A 100 13.02 -1.51 15.18
N LYS A 101 12.12 -1.63 16.18
CA LYS A 101 11.42 -2.88 16.54
C LYS A 101 10.02 -2.96 15.92
N ILE A 102 9.65 -2.01 15.06
CA ILE A 102 8.35 -2.02 14.39
C ILE A 102 8.28 -3.21 13.44
N LYS A 103 7.10 -3.82 13.33
CA LYS A 103 6.85 -4.90 12.37
C LYS A 103 6.16 -4.35 11.14
N LEU A 104 6.66 -4.71 9.99
CA LEU A 104 6.21 -4.22 8.70
C LEU A 104 5.63 -5.38 7.90
N ILE A 105 4.52 -5.13 7.22
CA ILE A 105 4.01 -6.06 6.22
C ILE A 105 3.88 -5.35 4.88
N CYS A 106 4.17 -6.05 3.80
CA CYS A 106 3.73 -5.65 2.47
C CYS A 106 2.98 -6.77 1.78
N LEU A 107 1.93 -6.41 1.05
CA LEU A 107 1.22 -7.30 0.17
C LEU A 107 1.67 -7.08 -1.28
N VAL A 108 1.94 -8.17 -1.98
CA VAL A 108 2.20 -8.16 -3.42
C VAL A 108 1.04 -8.83 -4.15
N ARG A 109 0.82 -8.45 -5.41
CA ARG A 109 -0.17 -9.03 -6.32
C ARG A 109 0.50 -9.17 -7.69
N ASN A 110 0.02 -10.05 -8.57
CA ASN A 110 0.46 -10.04 -9.97
C ASN A 110 0.54 -8.58 -10.50
N PRO A 111 1.73 -8.13 -10.95
CA PRO A 111 1.98 -6.70 -11.18
C PRO A 111 1.20 -6.14 -12.38
N THR A 112 0.92 -6.96 -13.40
CA THR A 112 0.04 -6.62 -14.53
C THR A 112 -1.37 -6.34 -14.05
N ASP A 113 -1.88 -7.26 -13.25
CA ASP A 113 -3.20 -7.25 -12.63
C ASP A 113 -3.39 -6.08 -11.64
N ARG A 114 -2.29 -5.72 -10.95
CA ARG A 114 -2.17 -4.55 -10.07
C ARG A 114 -2.18 -3.24 -10.86
N ALA A 115 -1.45 -3.16 -11.98
CA ALA A 115 -1.41 -2.00 -12.86
C ALA A 115 -2.81 -1.68 -13.41
N PHE A 116 -3.52 -2.69 -13.91
CA PHE A 116 -4.89 -2.51 -14.39
C PHE A 116 -5.86 -2.06 -13.29
N SER A 117 -5.69 -2.57 -12.07
CA SER A 117 -6.47 -2.11 -10.90
C SER A 117 -6.18 -0.65 -10.52
N ALA A 118 -4.92 -0.22 -10.65
CA ALA A 118 -4.53 1.16 -10.37
C ALA A 118 -5.08 2.11 -11.44
N TRP A 119 -4.99 1.73 -12.71
CA TRP A 119 -5.59 2.48 -13.81
C TRP A 119 -7.10 2.70 -13.61
N ASN A 120 -7.86 1.64 -13.32
CA ASN A 120 -9.30 1.77 -13.04
C ASN A 120 -9.61 2.70 -11.85
N MET A 121 -8.77 2.68 -10.81
CA MET A 121 -8.91 3.61 -9.68
C MET A 121 -8.64 5.06 -10.09
N TYR A 122 -7.59 5.30 -10.87
CA TYR A 122 -7.24 6.64 -11.35
C TYR A 122 -8.26 7.17 -12.36
N ARG A 123 -8.73 6.33 -13.28
CA ARG A 123 -9.86 6.59 -14.18
C ARG A 123 -11.09 7.07 -13.41
N LYS A 124 -11.52 6.31 -12.40
CA LYS A 124 -12.69 6.68 -11.58
C LYS A 124 -12.50 8.07 -10.95
N ARG A 125 -11.35 8.32 -10.33
CA ARG A 125 -11.04 9.62 -9.71
C ARG A 125 -11.00 10.75 -10.73
N TYR A 126 -10.44 10.51 -11.91
CA TYR A 126 -10.40 11.48 -12.99
C TYR A 126 -11.80 11.91 -13.42
N PHE A 127 -12.70 10.95 -13.67
CA PHE A 127 -14.07 11.26 -14.05
C PHE A 127 -14.91 11.87 -12.92
N GLU A 128 -14.55 11.63 -11.65
CA GLU A 128 -15.22 12.25 -10.49
C GLU A 128 -14.71 13.66 -10.16
N LYS A 129 -13.43 13.97 -10.45
CA LYS A 129 -12.75 15.16 -9.92
C LYS A 129 -12.17 16.11 -10.97
N GLY A 130 -12.06 15.70 -12.23
CA GLY A 130 -11.53 16.53 -13.32
C GLY A 130 -10.01 16.61 -13.36
N ASP A 131 -9.45 17.22 -14.42
CA ASP A 131 -8.06 17.04 -14.87
C ASP A 131 -6.96 17.35 -13.83
N GLU A 132 -7.16 18.33 -12.96
CA GLU A 132 -6.15 18.78 -11.99
C GLU A 132 -6.12 17.94 -10.69
N TRP A 133 -7.05 16.98 -10.53
CA TRP A 133 -7.26 16.25 -9.27
C TRP A 133 -5.98 15.64 -8.68
N TRP A 134 -5.13 15.07 -9.54
CA TRP A 134 -3.91 14.39 -9.11
C TRP A 134 -2.84 15.40 -8.67
N PHE A 135 -2.72 16.52 -9.39
CA PHE A 135 -1.78 17.58 -9.06
C PHE A 135 -2.15 18.28 -7.77
N GLU A 136 -3.43 18.55 -7.53
CA GLU A 136 -3.93 19.09 -6.28
C GLU A 136 -3.69 18.12 -5.11
N TRP A 137 -3.98 16.83 -5.33
CA TRP A 137 -3.72 15.79 -4.34
C TRP A 137 -2.23 15.71 -3.97
N MET A 138 -1.35 15.71 -4.96
CA MET A 138 0.11 15.71 -4.74
C MET A 138 0.61 16.99 -4.10
N LYS A 139 0.04 18.16 -4.46
CA LYS A 139 0.36 19.43 -3.80
C LYS A 139 0.02 19.39 -2.32
N ASN A 140 -1.14 18.86 -1.96
CA ASN A 140 -1.55 18.74 -0.56
C ASN A 140 -0.68 17.76 0.25
N LYS A 141 -0.14 16.71 -0.39
CA LYS A 141 0.74 15.73 0.25
C LYS A 141 2.19 16.20 0.35
N THR A 142 2.72 16.79 -0.71
CA THR A 142 4.15 17.15 -0.82
C THR A 142 4.45 18.60 -0.47
N GLY A 143 3.43 19.46 -0.37
CA GLY A 143 3.56 20.91 -0.21
C GLY A 143 3.82 21.67 -1.52
N ARG A 144 3.97 20.98 -2.67
CA ARG A 144 4.28 21.60 -3.97
C ARG A 144 3.58 20.88 -5.14
N LYS A 145 3.25 21.60 -6.21
CA LYS A 145 2.76 20.95 -7.44
C LYS A 145 3.91 20.12 -8.04
N PRO A 146 3.71 18.82 -8.29
CA PRO A 146 4.76 17.98 -8.86
C PRO A 146 5.07 18.36 -10.31
N LEU A 147 6.32 18.22 -10.71
CA LEU A 147 6.74 18.32 -12.12
C LEU A 147 6.51 16.95 -12.78
N ALA A 148 5.34 16.80 -13.41
CA ALA A 148 4.96 15.61 -14.15
C ALA A 148 4.08 15.98 -15.34
N ILE A 149 4.18 15.20 -16.40
CA ILE A 149 3.33 15.31 -17.59
C ILE A 149 1.89 14.97 -17.20
N SER A 150 0.94 15.83 -17.58
CA SER A 150 -0.49 15.57 -17.41
C SER A 150 -0.96 14.49 -18.38
N ARG A 151 -1.95 13.71 -17.96
CA ARG A 151 -2.60 12.72 -18.81
C ARG A 151 -3.78 13.31 -19.55
N THR A 152 -4.03 12.77 -20.74
CA THR A 152 -5.21 13.08 -21.55
C THR A 152 -6.42 12.28 -21.08
N LYS A 153 -7.62 12.79 -21.37
CA LYS A 153 -8.89 12.07 -21.15
C LYS A 153 -8.88 10.68 -21.81
N LYS A 154 -8.29 10.56 -23.02
CA LYS A 154 -8.24 9.32 -23.79
C LYS A 154 -7.45 8.23 -23.06
N GLU A 155 -6.35 8.57 -22.38
CA GLU A 155 -5.60 7.61 -21.56
C GLU A 155 -6.45 7.04 -20.41
N TYR A 156 -7.34 7.84 -19.80
CA TYR A 156 -8.26 7.33 -18.78
C TYR A 156 -9.41 6.50 -19.37
N GLN A 157 -9.59 6.47 -20.68
CA GLN A 157 -10.60 5.67 -21.38
C GLN A 157 -10.00 4.43 -22.07
N ASP A 158 -8.68 4.39 -22.24
CA ASP A 158 -7.98 3.35 -23.00
C ASP A 158 -6.73 2.91 -22.22
N PHE A 159 -6.78 1.70 -21.66
CA PHE A 159 -5.67 1.15 -20.88
C PHE A 159 -4.41 0.92 -21.70
N ASN A 160 -4.54 0.53 -22.98
CA ASN A 160 -3.38 0.30 -23.83
C ASN A 160 -2.64 1.62 -24.06
N LEU A 161 -3.37 2.68 -24.44
CA LEU A 161 -2.80 4.02 -24.63
C LEU A 161 -2.16 4.56 -23.34
N TYR A 162 -2.78 4.29 -22.18
CA TYR A 162 -2.25 4.69 -20.88
C TYR A 162 -0.85 4.10 -20.62
N VAL A 163 -0.69 2.81 -20.92
CA VAL A 163 0.57 2.07 -20.71
C VAL A 163 1.62 2.48 -21.72
N GLU A 164 1.28 2.55 -23.01
CA GLU A 164 2.20 2.98 -24.08
C GLU A 164 2.77 4.38 -23.82
N ASN A 165 1.92 5.33 -23.44
CA ASN A 165 2.37 6.70 -23.14
C ASN A 165 3.23 6.75 -21.88
N GLU A 166 2.89 5.99 -20.83
CA GLU A 166 3.71 5.93 -19.63
C GLU A 166 5.10 5.34 -19.94
N LEU A 167 5.18 4.27 -20.73
CA LEU A 167 6.46 3.71 -21.18
C LEU A 167 7.27 4.72 -22.00
N ALA A 168 6.63 5.43 -22.93
CA ALA A 168 7.29 6.47 -23.72
C ALA A 168 7.87 7.60 -22.86
N VAL A 169 7.16 7.99 -21.79
CA VAL A 169 7.63 8.98 -20.82
C VAL A 169 8.77 8.43 -19.96
N ILE A 170 8.68 7.18 -19.50
CA ILE A 170 9.74 6.51 -18.73
C ILE A 170 11.04 6.43 -19.55
N ASN A 171 10.95 6.08 -20.84
CA ASN A 171 12.10 5.99 -21.75
C ASN A 171 12.80 7.34 -21.95
N LYS A 172 12.09 8.45 -21.76
CA LYS A 172 12.65 9.82 -21.79
C LYS A 172 13.14 10.28 -20.42
N ASN A 173 13.15 9.41 -19.42
CA ASN A 173 13.48 9.72 -18.02
C ASN A 173 12.62 10.87 -17.45
N GLN A 174 11.37 10.93 -17.86
CA GLN A 174 10.40 11.93 -17.42
C GLN A 174 9.38 11.29 -16.45
N LYS A 175 8.59 12.14 -15.78
CA LYS A 175 7.50 11.72 -14.88
C LYS A 175 6.16 12.03 -15.53
N ILE A 176 5.19 11.14 -15.32
CA ILE A 176 3.80 11.33 -15.73
C ILE A 176 2.91 11.23 -14.49
N ALA A 177 1.81 11.97 -14.47
CA ALA A 177 0.81 11.87 -13.42
C ALA A 177 0.26 10.43 -13.34
N CYS A 178 -0.13 9.99 -12.15
CA CYS A 178 -0.79 8.67 -11.97
C CYS A 178 0.01 7.49 -12.55
N ASP A 179 1.32 7.43 -12.40
CA ASP A 179 2.12 6.30 -12.87
C ASP A 179 1.68 4.97 -12.22
N ILE A 180 1.75 3.88 -12.98
CA ILE A 180 1.35 2.53 -12.57
C ILE A 180 2.42 1.47 -12.81
N ILE A 181 3.38 1.71 -13.70
CA ILE A 181 4.34 0.69 -14.13
C ILE A 181 5.37 0.43 -13.03
N LYS A 182 6.03 1.50 -12.56
CA LYS A 182 7.06 1.40 -11.51
C LYS A 182 6.52 0.82 -10.20
N MET A 183 5.22 0.99 -9.94
CA MET A 183 4.55 0.45 -8.76
C MET A 183 4.44 -1.08 -8.74
N GLY A 184 4.65 -1.76 -9.88
CA GLY A 184 4.72 -3.23 -9.97
C GLY A 184 6.11 -3.80 -9.67
N GLU A 185 7.15 -2.97 -9.58
CA GLU A 185 8.54 -3.40 -9.35
C GLU A 185 8.82 -3.61 -7.85
N TYR A 186 8.05 -4.47 -7.19
CA TYR A 186 8.04 -4.62 -5.73
C TYR A 186 9.42 -4.92 -5.13
N TYR A 187 10.28 -5.64 -5.87
CA TYR A 187 11.62 -6.03 -5.43
C TYR A 187 12.46 -4.82 -4.98
N LYS A 188 12.27 -3.64 -5.60
CA LYS A 188 13.00 -2.41 -5.25
C LYS A 188 12.70 -1.99 -3.81
N GLY A 189 11.41 -1.94 -3.45
CA GLY A 189 10.98 -1.58 -2.12
C GLY A 189 11.27 -2.67 -1.09
N ILE A 190 10.97 -3.92 -1.43
CA ILE A 190 11.16 -5.09 -0.55
C ILE A 190 12.63 -5.19 -0.14
N LYS A 191 13.57 -5.10 -1.08
CA LYS A 191 15.01 -5.16 -0.80
C LYS A 191 15.46 -4.10 0.20
N ILE A 192 14.94 -2.87 0.08
CA ILE A 192 15.28 -1.77 0.99
C ILE A 192 14.70 -2.04 2.37
N PHE A 193 13.40 -2.32 2.49
CA PHE A 193 12.78 -2.59 3.79
C PHE A 193 13.39 -3.81 4.48
N GLN A 194 13.65 -4.89 3.75
CA GLN A 194 14.31 -6.08 4.30
C GLN A 194 15.70 -5.77 4.86
N ARG A 195 16.48 -4.89 4.21
CA ARG A 195 17.79 -4.44 4.72
C ARG A 195 17.70 -3.71 6.06
N PHE A 196 16.65 -2.90 6.26
CA PHE A 196 16.48 -2.15 7.51
C PHE A 196 15.86 -2.98 8.63
N PHE A 197 14.94 -3.89 8.32
CA PHE A 197 14.07 -4.52 9.32
C PHE A 197 14.29 -6.03 9.47
N GLY A 198 14.98 -6.71 8.55
CA GLY A 198 15.23 -8.15 8.61
C GLY A 198 13.96 -8.94 8.90
N ASP A 199 13.99 -9.74 9.97
CA ASP A 199 12.87 -10.58 10.43
C ASP A 199 11.63 -9.79 10.88
N ASN A 200 11.72 -8.47 11.02
CA ASN A 200 10.58 -7.60 11.28
C ASN A 200 9.87 -7.14 9.99
N PHE A 201 10.10 -7.79 8.86
CA PHE A 201 9.41 -7.52 7.60
C PHE A 201 8.83 -8.80 6.98
N LEU A 202 7.52 -8.80 6.76
CA LEU A 202 6.77 -9.92 6.17
C LEU A 202 6.19 -9.54 4.82
N VAL A 203 6.36 -10.41 3.81
CA VAL A 203 5.78 -10.24 2.47
C VAL A 203 4.67 -11.27 2.27
N ILE A 204 3.49 -10.80 1.85
CA ILE A 204 2.30 -11.64 1.69
C ILE A 204 1.82 -11.57 0.24
N LYS A 205 1.58 -12.72 -0.38
CA LYS A 205 0.92 -12.82 -1.68
C LYS A 205 -0.59 -12.58 -1.52
N ASN A 206 -1.12 -11.56 -2.18
CA ASN A 206 -2.51 -11.15 -2.05
C ASN A 206 -3.48 -12.19 -2.60
N GLU A 207 -3.09 -12.97 -3.60
CA GLU A 207 -3.85 -14.10 -4.11
C GLU A 207 -4.06 -15.17 -3.02
N ASP A 208 -3.07 -15.40 -2.17
CA ASP A 208 -3.17 -16.33 -1.04
C ASP A 208 -4.05 -15.76 0.07
N LEU A 209 -3.93 -14.45 0.37
CA LEU A 209 -4.84 -13.77 1.30
C LEU A 209 -6.30 -13.89 0.84
N LYS A 210 -6.57 -13.81 -0.47
CA LYS A 210 -7.94 -13.95 -1.00
C LYS A 210 -8.47 -15.38 -0.89
N LYS A 211 -7.65 -16.36 -1.23
CA LYS A 211 -8.05 -17.79 -1.22
C LYS A 211 -8.18 -18.33 0.21
N ASN A 212 -7.27 -17.92 1.08
CA ASN A 212 -7.10 -18.47 2.42
C ASN A 212 -7.13 -17.36 3.47
N THR A 213 -8.23 -16.59 3.50
CA THR A 213 -8.33 -15.36 4.31
C THR A 213 -8.06 -15.61 5.79
N SER A 214 -8.74 -16.59 6.41
CA SER A 214 -8.59 -16.90 7.84
C SER A 214 -7.15 -17.28 8.20
N GLU A 215 -6.55 -18.19 7.44
CA GLU A 215 -5.17 -18.68 7.64
C GLU A 215 -4.15 -17.53 7.54
N LYS A 216 -4.29 -16.66 6.54
CA LYS A 216 -3.37 -15.53 6.35
C LYS A 216 -3.54 -14.45 7.42
N LEU A 217 -4.75 -14.28 7.97
CA LEU A 217 -4.96 -13.39 9.11
C LEU A 217 -4.36 -13.96 10.41
N ILE A 218 -4.39 -15.29 10.59
CA ILE A 218 -3.67 -15.97 11.68
C ILE A 218 -2.16 -15.72 11.55
N GLU A 219 -1.58 -15.95 10.38
CA GLU A 219 -0.15 -15.69 10.11
C GLU A 219 0.24 -14.24 10.43
N ILE A 220 -0.58 -13.26 10.00
CA ILE A 220 -0.32 -11.84 10.32
C ILE A 220 -0.43 -11.59 11.83
N ALA A 221 -1.42 -12.18 12.52
CA ALA A 221 -1.61 -12.01 13.96
C ALA A 221 -0.44 -12.60 14.76
N GLU A 222 0.04 -13.79 14.39
CA GLU A 222 1.23 -14.43 14.97
C GLU A 222 2.48 -13.58 14.73
N PHE A 223 2.66 -13.11 13.48
CA PHE A 223 3.74 -12.19 13.16
C PHE A 223 3.67 -10.93 14.03
N PHE A 224 2.50 -10.34 14.21
CA PHE A 224 2.26 -9.18 15.07
C PHE A 224 2.38 -9.48 16.57
N LYS A 225 2.42 -10.76 16.97
CA LYS A 225 2.42 -11.20 18.36
C LYS A 225 1.21 -10.64 19.13
N ILE A 226 0.05 -10.68 18.50
CA ILE A 226 -1.25 -10.37 19.12
C ILE A 226 -1.99 -11.67 19.47
N GLN A 227 -2.95 -11.58 20.39
CA GLN A 227 -3.70 -12.74 20.88
C GLN A 227 -4.51 -13.41 19.77
N SER A 228 -4.85 -14.68 20.01
CA SER A 228 -5.77 -15.41 19.14
C SER A 228 -7.10 -14.68 18.99
N PHE A 229 -7.67 -14.80 17.80
CA PHE A 229 -8.91 -14.16 17.40
C PHE A 229 -9.66 -15.08 16.44
N ASP A 230 -10.98 -15.09 16.53
CA ASP A 230 -11.82 -15.82 15.60
C ASP A 230 -11.78 -15.14 14.23
N TRP A 231 -10.83 -15.54 13.40
CA TRP A 231 -10.69 -15.08 12.02
C TRP A 231 -11.64 -15.81 11.06
N GLU A 232 -12.22 -16.96 11.46
CA GLU A 232 -13.10 -17.76 10.59
C GLU A 232 -14.40 -17.05 10.24
N ARG A 233 -14.85 -16.15 11.10
CA ARG A 233 -15.97 -15.25 10.78
C ARG A 233 -15.75 -14.39 9.52
N PHE A 234 -14.53 -14.32 9.00
CA PHE A 234 -14.18 -13.60 7.77
C PHE A 234 -13.95 -14.50 6.55
N HIS A 235 -14.09 -15.82 6.67
CA HIS A 235 -13.79 -16.78 5.60
C HIS A 235 -14.44 -16.43 4.25
N ASN A 236 -15.69 -15.95 4.28
CA ASN A 236 -16.48 -15.59 3.08
C ASN A 236 -16.59 -14.08 2.84
N VAL A 237 -15.81 -13.25 3.54
CA VAL A 237 -15.92 -11.80 3.42
C VAL A 237 -15.06 -11.31 2.26
N GLU A 238 -15.68 -11.13 1.09
CA GLU A 238 -15.04 -10.44 -0.03
C GLU A 238 -14.89 -8.93 0.27
N ILE A 239 -13.67 -8.50 0.59
CA ILE A 239 -13.36 -7.08 0.74
C ILE A 239 -12.85 -6.50 -0.60
N PHE A 240 -13.63 -5.57 -1.17
CA PHE A 240 -13.28 -4.77 -2.35
C PHE A 240 -12.94 -5.59 -3.60
N LYS A 241 -13.93 -6.26 -4.18
CA LYS A 241 -13.88 -6.73 -5.57
C LYS A 241 -13.91 -5.51 -6.50
N GLY A 242 -12.89 -5.38 -7.35
CA GLY A 242 -12.89 -4.35 -8.38
C GLY A 242 -13.91 -4.73 -9.45
N ASN A 243 -15.05 -4.03 -9.49
CA ASN A 243 -15.99 -4.14 -10.60
C ASN A 243 -15.47 -3.24 -11.72
N TYR A 244 -14.66 -3.81 -12.61
CA TYR A 244 -14.13 -3.10 -13.76
C TYR A 244 -15.11 -3.19 -14.92
N ILE A 245 -15.38 -2.06 -15.57
CA ILE A 245 -16.27 -1.98 -16.73
C ILE A 245 -15.63 -2.66 -17.94
N GLU A 246 -14.30 -2.56 -18.04
CA GLU A 246 -13.52 -3.10 -19.16
C GLU A 246 -12.69 -4.30 -18.71
N THR A 247 -12.41 -5.17 -19.67
CA THR A 247 -11.43 -6.25 -19.56
C THR A 247 -10.06 -5.76 -20.00
N MET A 248 -8.98 -6.33 -19.44
CA MET A 248 -7.63 -6.00 -19.88
C MET A 248 -7.43 -6.47 -21.35
N PRO A 249 -6.92 -5.62 -22.26
CA PRO A 249 -6.56 -6.06 -23.60
C PRO A 249 -5.43 -7.10 -23.56
N VAL A 250 -5.55 -8.14 -24.38
CA VAL A 250 -4.61 -9.27 -24.39
C VAL A 250 -3.20 -8.84 -24.82
N GLU A 251 -3.07 -7.91 -25.78
CA GLU A 251 -1.74 -7.41 -26.15
C GLU A 251 -1.09 -6.64 -25.00
N THR A 252 -1.85 -5.78 -24.31
CA THR A 252 -1.35 -5.02 -23.16
C THR A 252 -0.95 -5.94 -22.00
N GLU A 253 -1.72 -7.00 -21.74
CA GLU A 253 -1.40 -8.01 -20.74
C GLU A 253 -0.06 -8.70 -21.06
N LYS A 254 0.12 -9.17 -22.30
CA LYS A 254 1.38 -9.80 -22.74
C LYS A 254 2.56 -8.84 -22.63
N MET A 255 2.38 -7.58 -23.04
CA MET A 255 3.40 -6.55 -22.93
C MET A 255 3.82 -6.32 -21.47
N LEU A 256 2.86 -6.16 -20.55
CA LEU A 256 3.14 -5.96 -19.13
C LEU A 256 3.79 -7.19 -18.49
N ASN A 257 3.34 -8.41 -18.82
CA ASN A 257 3.96 -9.64 -18.34
C ASN A 257 5.42 -9.74 -18.78
N SER A 258 5.71 -9.40 -20.05
CA SER A 258 7.09 -9.33 -20.56
C SER A 258 7.90 -8.23 -19.88
N LEU A 259 7.30 -7.09 -19.58
CA LEU A 259 7.96 -5.96 -18.92
C LEU A 259 8.36 -6.31 -17.47
N TYR A 260 7.52 -7.05 -16.75
CA TYR A 260 7.75 -7.40 -15.35
C TYR A 260 8.58 -8.67 -15.16
N SER A 261 8.96 -9.41 -16.19
CA SER A 261 9.66 -10.70 -16.07
C SER A 261 10.89 -10.60 -15.16
N ASN A 262 11.82 -9.68 -15.44
CA ASN A 262 13.02 -9.46 -14.64
C ASN A 262 12.70 -9.03 -13.20
N ALA A 263 11.68 -8.18 -13.03
CA ALA A 263 11.26 -7.73 -11.70
C ALA A 263 10.63 -8.86 -10.88
N ASN A 264 9.91 -9.79 -11.52
CA ASN A 264 9.33 -10.97 -10.92
C ASN A 264 10.39 -11.99 -10.53
N GLU A 265 11.44 -12.16 -11.35
CA GLU A 265 12.59 -12.99 -10.99
C GLU A 265 13.31 -12.46 -9.74
N GLU A 266 13.54 -11.15 -9.67
CA GLU A 266 14.15 -10.53 -8.49
C GLU A 266 13.24 -10.64 -7.25
N LEU A 267 11.92 -10.48 -7.43
CA LEU A 267 10.95 -10.72 -6.36
C LEU A 267 11.01 -12.17 -5.86
N PHE A 268 11.06 -13.14 -6.77
CA PHE A 268 11.14 -14.55 -6.44
C PHE A 268 12.42 -14.87 -5.66
N LYS A 269 13.58 -14.35 -6.09
CA LYS A 269 14.84 -14.50 -5.34
C LYS A 269 14.78 -13.94 -3.91
N LEU A 270 14.07 -12.84 -3.71
CA LEU A 270 13.94 -12.20 -2.40
C LEU A 270 12.92 -12.88 -1.47
N THR A 271 11.87 -13.47 -2.02
CA THR A 271 10.65 -13.81 -1.24
C THR A 271 10.10 -15.21 -1.49
N GLY A 272 10.54 -15.90 -2.53
CA GLY A 272 9.94 -17.14 -3.03
C GLY A 272 8.60 -16.96 -3.75
N ILE A 273 8.09 -15.73 -3.88
CA ILE A 273 6.81 -15.44 -4.55
C ILE A 273 7.02 -15.33 -6.05
N SER A 274 6.26 -16.12 -6.82
CA SER A 274 6.23 -16.10 -8.28
C SER A 274 4.90 -15.58 -8.85
N TYR A 275 4.98 -14.99 -10.04
CA TYR A 275 3.87 -14.51 -10.87
C TYR A 275 4.14 -14.78 -12.34
#